data_AF-A0A662V767-F1
#
_entry.id   AF-A0A662V767-F1
#
_cell.length_a   1.000
_cell.length_b   1.000
_cell.length_c   1.000
_cell.angle_alpha   90.00
_cell.angle_beta   90.00
_cell.angle_gamma   90.00
#
_symmetry.space_group_name_H-M   'P 1'
#
loop_
_entity.id
_entity.type
_entity.pdbx_description
1 polymer ?
#
loop_
_entity_poly.entity_id
_entity_poly.type
_entity_poly.pdbx_seq_one_letter_code
_entity_poly.pdbx_strand_id
1 'polypeptide(L)'
;MRGEVSSKDKLLLIYVDFDDDIGQCGIDTPILGVDKAFKAAQKFAICRPTDSDVNALFATIKIANDLSAEHDIDVAVVGGDPRGGTWAFLRLAHELEEVRKRSSIDKAIVVFDSVEDEKVLAVVRNYFRLVGVETVVVEQSRSIETAYTLLAKYIKKAIEEPRYSKLFMGYPGAAILLFSILALFNLVREGLLALLLVLSVAMVVRGFNLD
;
A
#
# COMPACT_ATOMS: atom_id res chain seq x y z
N MET A 1 51.13 -13.49 -6.71
CA MET A 1 49.68 -13.46 -6.99
C MET A 1 48.96 -14.05 -5.78
N ARG A 2 48.43 -13.19 -4.90
CA ARG A 2 47.52 -13.60 -3.81
C ARG A 2 46.13 -13.13 -4.23
N GLY A 3 45.20 -14.08 -4.32
CA GLY A 3 43.86 -13.86 -4.85
C GLY A 3 43.11 -12.80 -4.07
N GLU A 4 42.39 -11.96 -4.81
CA GLU A 4 41.37 -11.07 -4.30
C GLU A 4 40.29 -11.91 -3.62
N VAL A 5 40.20 -11.81 -2.29
CA VAL A 5 38.98 -12.16 -1.58
C VAL A 5 38.02 -11.01 -1.88
N SER A 6 37.13 -11.20 -2.86
CA SER A 6 36.00 -10.31 -3.07
C SER A 6 35.17 -10.32 -1.78
N SER A 7 35.33 -9.31 -0.93
CA SER A 7 34.51 -9.17 0.27
C SER A 7 33.11 -8.82 -0.19
N LYS A 8 32.20 -9.78 -0.11
CA LYS A 8 30.78 -9.52 -0.34
C LYS A 8 30.34 -8.33 0.52
N ASP A 9 29.65 -7.39 -0.10
CA ASP A 9 29.09 -6.23 0.61
C ASP A 9 28.11 -6.74 1.69
N LYS A 10 28.27 -6.24 2.93
CA LYS A 10 27.35 -6.56 4.03
C LYS A 10 26.07 -5.75 3.92
N LEU A 11 24.94 -6.43 4.03
CA LEU A 11 23.63 -5.80 3.89
C LEU A 11 22.65 -6.41 4.89
N LEU A 12 21.88 -5.55 5.56
CA LEU A 12 20.89 -5.96 6.54
C LEU A 12 19.49 -5.82 5.93
N LEU A 13 18.71 -6.90 5.94
CA LEU A 13 17.29 -6.80 5.66
C LEU A 13 16.55 -6.54 6.97
N ILE A 14 15.80 -5.45 7.03
CA ILE A 14 15.06 -5.04 8.22
C ILE A 14 13.57 -5.14 7.89
N TYR A 15 12.87 -6.00 8.60
CA TYR A 15 11.41 -5.94 8.65
C TYR A 15 10.98 -5.20 9.91
N VAL A 16 9.99 -4.33 9.77
CA VAL A 16 9.47 -3.48 10.84
C VAL A 16 8.02 -3.86 11.11
N ASP A 17 7.71 -4.12 12.37
CA ASP A 17 6.36 -4.32 12.90
C ASP A 17 6.03 -3.14 13.83
N PHE A 18 5.41 -2.10 13.30
CA PHE A 18 5.32 -0.82 14.00
C PHE A 18 4.35 -0.83 15.21
N ASP A 19 3.32 -1.66 15.19
CA ASP A 19 2.33 -1.81 16.25
C ASP A 19 2.56 -3.03 17.16
N ASP A 20 3.69 -3.72 16.99
CA ASP A 20 4.19 -4.78 17.88
C ASP A 20 3.26 -6.00 17.93
N ASP A 21 2.67 -6.35 16.80
CA ASP A 21 1.82 -7.53 16.67
C ASP A 21 2.60 -8.84 16.89
N ILE A 22 3.89 -8.86 16.53
CA ILE A 22 4.83 -9.94 16.84
C ILE A 22 5.05 -10.06 18.35
N GLY A 23 5.26 -8.93 19.03
CA GLY A 23 5.43 -8.88 20.49
C GLY A 23 4.22 -9.40 21.25
N GLN A 24 3.02 -9.11 20.75
CA GLN A 24 1.75 -9.63 21.31
C GLN A 24 1.63 -11.16 21.21
N CYS A 25 2.39 -11.81 20.33
CA CYS A 25 2.52 -13.26 20.24
C CYS A 25 3.61 -13.86 21.15
N GLY A 26 4.16 -13.06 22.07
CA GLY A 26 5.21 -13.45 23.01
C GLY A 26 6.53 -13.72 22.30
N ILE A 27 6.82 -13.00 21.23
CA ILE A 27 8.08 -13.05 20.50
C ILE A 27 8.81 -11.75 20.78
N ASP A 28 9.94 -11.82 21.49
CA ASP A 28 10.70 -10.62 21.84
C ASP A 28 11.47 -10.07 20.64
N THR A 29 11.32 -8.76 20.39
CA THR A 29 12.10 -7.98 19.43
C THR A 29 13.15 -7.13 20.19
N PRO A 30 14.31 -6.78 19.56
CA PRO A 30 14.68 -7.07 18.19
C PRO A 30 15.27 -8.47 17.99
N ILE A 31 14.98 -9.07 16.85
CA ILE A 31 15.49 -10.38 16.42
C ILE A 31 16.58 -10.15 15.39
N LEU A 32 17.72 -10.84 15.53
CA LEU A 32 18.84 -10.77 14.59
C LEU A 32 19.27 -12.18 14.18
N GLY A 33 19.42 -12.41 12.88
CA GLY A 33 19.77 -13.70 12.28
C GLY A 33 18.63 -14.28 11.45
N VAL A 34 18.94 -14.72 10.23
CA VAL A 34 17.99 -15.38 9.30
C VAL A 34 17.25 -16.54 9.98
N ASP A 35 17.98 -17.44 10.66
CA ASP A 35 17.37 -18.60 11.33
C ASP A 35 16.44 -18.20 12.49
N LYS A 36 16.77 -17.13 13.21
CA LYS A 36 15.94 -16.64 14.32
C LYS A 36 14.69 -15.96 13.79
N ALA A 37 14.83 -15.14 12.75
CA ALA A 37 13.71 -14.53 12.05
C ALA A 37 12.77 -15.59 11.48
N PHE A 38 13.29 -16.68 10.90
CA PHE A 38 12.48 -17.79 10.41
C PHE A 38 11.69 -18.50 11.51
N LYS A 39 12.32 -18.78 12.67
CA LYS A 39 11.63 -19.35 13.83
C LYS A 39 10.55 -18.40 14.39
N ALA A 40 10.84 -17.11 14.42
CA ALA A 40 9.88 -16.09 14.82
C ALA A 40 8.68 -16.04 13.87
N ALA A 41 8.92 -16.03 12.56
CA ALA A 41 7.88 -16.07 11.52
C ALA A 41 6.99 -17.31 11.66
N GLN A 42 7.56 -18.49 11.92
CA GLN A 42 6.79 -19.71 12.18
C GLN A 42 5.90 -19.58 13.42
N LYS A 43 6.45 -19.07 14.53
CA LYS A 43 5.68 -18.89 15.76
C LYS A 43 4.58 -17.84 15.58
N PHE A 44 4.89 -16.75 14.87
CA PHE A 44 3.93 -15.69 14.57
C PHE A 44 2.81 -16.19 13.65
N ALA A 45 3.12 -16.96 12.61
CA ALA A 45 2.13 -17.58 11.72
C ALA A 45 1.15 -18.50 12.47
N ILE A 46 1.61 -19.21 13.52
CA ILE A 46 0.74 -20.03 14.37
C ILE A 46 -0.15 -19.16 15.25
N CYS A 47 0.39 -18.05 15.76
CA CYS A 47 -0.32 -17.12 16.64
C CYS A 47 -1.38 -16.28 15.90
N ARG A 48 -1.02 -15.72 14.74
CA ARG A 48 -1.86 -14.85 13.90
C ARG A 48 -1.78 -15.24 12.42
N PRO A 49 -2.44 -16.34 12.02
CA PRO A 49 -2.32 -16.90 10.66
C PRO A 49 -2.92 -16.02 9.54
N THR A 50 -3.76 -15.05 9.87
CA THR A 50 -4.45 -14.18 8.90
C THR A 50 -3.77 -12.83 8.71
N ASP A 51 -2.70 -12.58 9.45
CA ASP A 51 -1.99 -11.30 9.47
C ASP A 51 -1.06 -11.15 8.26
N SER A 52 -1.02 -9.96 7.63
CA SER A 52 -0.16 -9.70 6.47
C SER A 52 1.33 -9.70 6.83
N ASP A 53 1.64 -9.37 8.08
CA ASP A 53 2.98 -9.37 8.65
C ASP A 53 3.67 -10.74 8.56
N VAL A 54 2.90 -11.83 8.61
CA VAL A 54 3.41 -13.19 8.41
C VAL A 54 4.07 -13.31 7.04
N ASN A 55 3.37 -12.83 6.01
CA ASN A 55 3.85 -12.92 4.64
C ASN A 55 5.02 -11.97 4.40
N ALA A 56 5.00 -10.78 5.03
CA ALA A 56 6.10 -9.83 4.95
C ALA A 56 7.39 -10.40 5.55
N LEU A 57 7.33 -11.03 6.73
CA LEU A 57 8.46 -11.74 7.33
C LEU A 57 9.03 -12.84 6.42
N PHE A 58 8.17 -13.68 5.85
CA PHE A 58 8.63 -14.73 4.92
C PHE A 58 9.21 -14.14 3.63
N ALA A 59 8.66 -13.04 3.12
CA ALA A 59 9.22 -12.33 1.98
C ALA A 59 10.60 -11.75 2.31
N THR A 60 10.79 -11.15 3.49
CA THR A 60 12.11 -10.68 3.96
C THR A 60 13.14 -11.81 3.95
N ILE A 61 12.78 -12.99 4.48
CA ILE A 61 13.66 -14.16 4.49
C ILE A 61 13.94 -14.66 3.07
N LYS A 62 12.94 -14.66 2.18
CA LYS A 62 13.12 -15.03 0.78
C LYS A 62 14.11 -14.09 0.10
N ILE A 63 13.94 -12.78 0.22
CA ILE A 63 14.83 -11.78 -0.38
C ILE A 63 16.26 -11.95 0.18
N ALA A 64 16.39 -12.23 1.48
CA ALA A 64 17.69 -12.50 2.08
C ALA A 64 18.40 -13.70 1.45
N ASN A 65 17.66 -14.81 1.26
CA ASN A 65 18.19 -16.01 0.61
C ASN A 65 18.59 -15.74 -0.85
N ASP A 66 17.75 -15.02 -1.60
CA ASP A 66 18.00 -14.69 -3.01
C ASP A 66 19.28 -13.83 -3.16
N LEU A 67 19.51 -12.88 -2.25
CA LEU A 67 20.69 -12.00 -2.28
C LEU A 67 21.96 -12.61 -1.66
N SER A 68 21.83 -13.69 -0.87
CA SER A 68 22.96 -14.33 -0.18
C SER A 68 24.06 -14.86 -1.12
N ALA A 69 23.70 -15.12 -2.39
CA ALA A 69 24.64 -15.55 -3.42
C ALA A 69 25.70 -14.48 -3.73
N GLU A 70 25.35 -13.20 -3.62
CA GLU A 70 26.19 -12.05 -4.01
C GLU A 70 26.62 -11.18 -2.82
N HIS A 71 25.82 -11.17 -1.74
CA HIS A 71 26.01 -10.31 -0.58
C HIS A 71 26.15 -11.11 0.73
N ASP A 72 26.78 -10.51 1.74
CA ASP A 72 26.78 -11.05 3.11
C ASP A 72 25.54 -10.48 3.82
N ILE A 73 24.49 -11.29 3.88
CA ILE A 73 23.15 -10.86 4.29
C ILE A 73 22.86 -11.33 5.72
N ASP A 74 22.35 -10.40 6.53
CA ASP A 74 21.68 -10.73 7.78
C ASP A 74 20.24 -10.18 7.78
N VAL A 75 19.41 -10.69 8.67
CA VAL A 75 18.01 -10.25 8.83
C VAL A 75 17.79 -9.74 10.24
N ALA A 76 17.13 -8.59 10.34
CA ALA A 76 16.61 -8.05 11.57
C ALA A 76 15.08 -7.93 11.51
N VAL A 77 14.43 -8.26 12.62
CA VAL A 77 13.01 -7.95 12.87
C VAL A 77 12.96 -7.00 14.04
N VAL A 78 12.37 -5.84 13.84
CA VAL A 78 12.21 -4.81 14.86
C VAL A 78 10.74 -4.48 15.06
N GLY A 79 10.36 -4.26 16.30
CA GLY A 79 9.02 -3.91 16.74
C GLY A 79 8.92 -2.47 17.23
N GLY A 80 7.72 -1.91 17.14
CA GLY A 80 7.33 -0.68 17.81
C GLY A 80 6.64 -0.97 19.14
N ASP A 81 5.57 -0.24 19.44
CA ASP A 81 4.85 -0.34 20.71
C ASP A 81 3.34 -0.37 20.43
N PRO A 82 2.56 -1.25 21.08
CA PRO A 82 1.13 -1.40 20.79
C PRO A 82 0.30 -0.17 21.16
N ARG A 83 0.85 0.77 21.95
CA ARG A 83 0.22 2.08 22.21
C ARG A 83 0.25 3.00 20.98
N GLY A 84 1.08 2.70 19.99
CA GLY A 84 1.25 3.47 18.77
C GLY A 84 1.85 4.86 18.98
N GLY A 85 1.83 5.66 17.91
CA GLY A 85 2.29 7.05 17.91
C GLY A 85 3.72 7.20 18.41
N THR A 86 3.95 8.16 19.29
CA THR A 86 5.30 8.49 19.81
C THR A 86 5.94 7.31 20.56
N TRP A 87 5.17 6.47 21.25
CA TRP A 87 5.71 5.34 21.99
C TRP A 87 6.30 4.28 21.06
N ALA A 88 5.62 4.01 19.94
CA ALA A 88 6.10 3.10 18.92
C ALA A 88 7.40 3.61 18.29
N PHE A 89 7.47 4.91 17.96
CA PHE A 89 8.72 5.50 17.45
C PHE A 89 9.89 5.44 18.45
N LEU A 90 9.63 5.65 19.74
CA LEU A 90 10.66 5.54 20.77
C LEU A 90 11.19 4.11 20.92
N ARG A 91 10.30 3.11 20.92
CA ARG A 91 10.72 1.71 20.97
C ARG A 91 11.45 1.30 19.69
N LEU A 92 10.92 1.64 18.53
CA LEU A 92 11.57 1.37 17.24
C LEU A 92 12.98 1.95 17.19
N ALA A 93 13.18 3.20 17.62
CA ALA A 93 14.49 3.84 17.67
C ALA A 93 15.48 3.07 18.58
N HIS A 94 15.02 2.61 19.74
CA HIS A 94 15.81 1.79 20.65
C HIS A 94 16.19 0.45 20.02
N GLU A 95 15.23 -0.25 19.40
CA GLU A 95 15.47 -1.54 18.77
C GLU A 95 16.45 -1.45 17.59
N LEU A 96 16.30 -0.43 16.73
CA LEU A 96 17.23 -0.16 15.63
C LEU A 96 18.65 0.15 16.13
N GLU A 97 18.77 0.85 17.26
CA GLU A 97 20.07 1.10 17.89
C GLU A 97 20.73 -0.21 18.36
N GLU A 98 19.96 -1.10 18.99
CA GLU A 98 20.45 -2.42 19.41
C GLU A 98 20.89 -3.27 18.21
N VAL A 99 20.08 -3.32 17.15
CA VAL A 99 20.37 -4.05 15.91
C VAL A 99 21.65 -3.53 15.28
N ARG A 100 21.83 -2.21 15.20
CA ARG A 100 23.05 -1.61 14.63
C ARG A 100 24.29 -2.01 15.43
N LYS A 101 24.22 -1.94 16.76
CA LYS A 101 25.32 -2.32 17.66
C LYS A 101 25.68 -3.81 17.54
N ARG A 102 24.68 -4.69 17.41
CA ARG A 102 24.89 -6.15 17.36
C ARG A 102 25.33 -6.66 15.99
N SER A 103 24.80 -6.09 14.90
CA SER A 103 25.10 -6.54 13.52
C SER A 103 26.40 -5.95 12.98
N SER A 104 26.77 -4.72 13.38
CA SER A 104 27.86 -3.96 12.76
C SER A 104 27.69 -3.77 11.23
N ILE A 105 26.44 -3.72 10.75
CA ILE A 105 26.09 -3.48 9.34
C ILE A 105 25.52 -2.07 9.19
N ASP A 106 26.02 -1.30 8.21
CA ASP A 106 25.60 0.09 7.99
C ASP A 106 24.57 0.26 6.85
N LYS A 107 24.49 -0.71 5.92
CA LYS A 107 23.57 -0.66 4.77
C LYS A 107 22.35 -1.54 5.05
N ALA A 108 21.15 -1.02 4.76
CA ALA A 108 19.92 -1.78 4.95
C ALA A 108 18.96 -1.71 3.76
N ILE A 109 18.21 -2.79 3.55
CA ILE A 109 16.95 -2.81 2.79
C ILE A 109 15.83 -2.98 3.80
N VAL A 110 14.81 -2.13 3.73
CA VAL A 110 13.64 -2.25 4.61
C VAL A 110 12.52 -2.96 3.87
N VAL A 111 11.84 -3.87 4.54
CA VAL A 111 10.71 -4.63 4.01
C VAL A 111 9.46 -4.31 4.83
N PHE A 112 8.36 -4.01 4.16
CA PHE A 112 7.06 -3.68 4.77
C PHE A 112 5.94 -4.56 4.22
N ASP A 113 4.88 -4.77 4.99
CA ASP A 113 3.66 -5.50 4.60
C ASP A 113 2.62 -4.59 3.89
N SER A 114 2.82 -3.28 3.99
CA SER A 114 1.94 -2.24 3.50
C SER A 114 2.77 -1.00 3.16
N VAL A 115 2.13 0.03 2.59
CA VAL A 115 2.80 1.33 2.40
C VAL A 115 2.93 1.97 3.79
N GLU A 116 3.92 1.55 4.56
CA GLU A 116 4.18 2.12 5.87
C GLU A 116 4.62 3.58 5.78
N ASP A 117 4.30 4.32 6.85
CA ASP A 117 4.41 5.76 6.98
C ASP A 117 5.85 6.23 6.70
N GLU A 118 6.02 7.28 5.89
CA GLU A 118 7.32 7.90 5.56
C GLU A 118 8.13 8.24 6.82
N LYS A 119 7.45 8.42 7.95
CA LYS A 119 8.02 8.60 9.29
C LYS A 119 8.82 7.40 9.79
N VAL A 120 8.37 6.16 9.57
CA VAL A 120 9.10 4.94 9.97
C VAL A 120 10.43 4.89 9.22
N LEU A 121 10.38 5.10 7.90
CA LEU A 121 11.57 5.20 7.06
C LEU A 121 12.53 6.29 7.54
N ALA A 122 12.01 7.45 7.96
CA ALA A 122 12.84 8.52 8.50
C ALA A 122 13.58 8.10 9.77
N VAL A 123 12.95 7.33 10.67
CA VAL A 123 13.63 6.77 11.85
C VAL A 123 14.71 5.78 11.45
N VAL A 124 14.41 4.83 10.55
CA VAL A 124 15.41 3.83 10.10
C VAL A 124 16.63 4.51 9.45
N ARG A 125 16.43 5.57 8.66
CA ARG A 125 17.52 6.34 8.01
C ARG A 125 18.50 6.97 9.00
N ASN A 126 18.10 7.22 10.25
CA ASN A 126 19.00 7.73 11.28
C ASN A 126 20.03 6.69 11.74
N TYR A 127 19.72 5.40 11.57
CA TYR A 127 20.55 4.29 12.03
C TYR A 127 21.27 3.59 10.88
N PHE A 128 20.62 3.45 9.73
CA PHE A 128 21.15 2.72 8.58
C PHE A 128 21.08 3.54 7.30
N ARG A 129 22.08 3.37 6.43
CA ARG A 129 22.03 3.87 5.07
C ARG A 129 21.09 2.97 4.25
N LEU A 130 19.91 3.48 3.94
CA LEU A 130 18.95 2.76 3.11
C LEU A 130 19.46 2.61 1.67
N VAL A 131 19.46 1.37 1.18
CA VAL A 131 19.82 1.01 -0.20
C VAL A 131 18.55 0.75 -1.02
N GLY A 132 17.49 0.26 -0.36
CA GLY A 132 16.22 -0.04 -1.00
C GLY A 132 15.08 -0.15 0.02
N VAL A 133 13.86 -0.15 -0.51
CA VAL A 133 12.63 -0.39 0.24
C VAL A 133 11.79 -1.36 -0.59
N GLU A 134 11.38 -2.46 0.03
CA GLU A 134 10.53 -3.48 -0.58
C GLU A 134 9.18 -3.50 0.12
N THR A 135 8.10 -3.50 -0.67
CA THR A 135 6.74 -3.59 -0.15
C THR A 135 6.13 -4.92 -0.57
N VAL A 136 5.63 -5.67 0.40
CA VAL A 136 5.05 -6.99 0.22
C VAL A 136 3.55 -6.83 0.17
N VAL A 137 2.94 -7.12 -0.98
CA VAL A 137 1.48 -7.10 -1.12
C VAL A 137 0.95 -8.52 -1.03
N VAL A 138 0.05 -8.75 -0.06
CA VAL A 138 -0.59 -10.06 0.12
C VAL A 138 -1.80 -10.21 -0.81
N GLU A 139 -1.70 -11.11 -1.78
CA GLU A 139 -2.75 -11.41 -2.76
C GLU A 139 -3.84 -12.32 -2.15
N GLN A 140 -4.65 -11.83 -1.22
CA GLN A 140 -5.76 -12.60 -0.64
C GLN A 140 -7.08 -11.84 -0.69
N SER A 141 -8.04 -12.26 -1.55
CA SER A 141 -9.47 -11.98 -1.32
C SER A 141 -10.43 -12.67 -2.31
N ARG A 142 -11.24 -13.63 -1.82
CA ARG A 142 -12.52 -14.02 -2.47
C ARG A 142 -13.54 -12.87 -2.49
N SER A 143 -13.40 -11.92 -1.55
CA SER A 143 -14.28 -10.75 -1.45
C SER A 143 -14.05 -9.76 -2.59
N ILE A 144 -12.82 -9.65 -3.11
CA ILE A 144 -12.50 -8.88 -4.31
C ILE A 144 -13.11 -9.55 -5.55
N GLU A 145 -13.01 -10.87 -5.70
CA GLU A 145 -13.70 -11.60 -6.78
C GLU A 145 -15.23 -11.40 -6.73
N THR A 146 -15.79 -11.46 -5.52
CA THR A 146 -17.22 -11.22 -5.29
C THR A 146 -17.58 -9.76 -5.59
N ALA A 147 -16.74 -8.79 -5.21
CA ALA A 147 -16.93 -7.38 -5.50
C ALA A 147 -16.90 -7.11 -7.02
N TYR A 148 -15.95 -7.69 -7.75
CA TYR A 148 -15.89 -7.60 -9.22
C TYR A 148 -17.13 -8.22 -9.87
N THR A 149 -17.57 -9.38 -9.38
CA THR A 149 -18.77 -10.06 -9.89
C THR A 149 -20.03 -9.22 -9.66
N LEU A 150 -20.19 -8.66 -8.47
CA LEU A 150 -21.31 -7.78 -8.13
C LEU A 150 -21.27 -6.48 -8.94
N LEU A 151 -20.10 -5.86 -9.07
CA LEU A 151 -19.92 -4.66 -9.87
C LEU A 151 -20.29 -4.91 -11.34
N ALA A 152 -19.78 -5.99 -11.93
CA ALA A 152 -20.13 -6.39 -13.29
C ALA A 152 -21.64 -6.61 -13.46
N LYS A 153 -22.27 -7.26 -12.47
CA LYS A 153 -23.74 -7.45 -12.45
C LYS A 153 -24.49 -6.14 -12.36
N TYR A 154 -24.04 -5.17 -11.55
CA TYR A 154 -24.67 -3.85 -11.45
C TYR A 154 -24.47 -3.01 -12.72
N ILE A 155 -23.29 -3.04 -13.32
CA ILE A 155 -23.04 -2.40 -14.62
C ILE A 155 -23.97 -2.99 -15.68
N LYS A 156 -24.08 -4.33 -15.74
CA LYS A 156 -24.99 -5.01 -16.66
C LYS A 156 -26.44 -4.58 -16.44
N LYS A 157 -26.90 -4.52 -15.19
CA LYS A 157 -28.23 -4.00 -14.85
C LYS A 157 -28.42 -2.54 -15.28
N ALA A 158 -27.42 -1.69 -15.04
CA ALA A 158 -27.49 -0.29 -15.43
C ALA A 158 -27.63 -0.10 -16.95
N ILE A 159 -27.10 -1.03 -17.75
CA ILE A 159 -27.16 -1.00 -19.22
C ILE A 159 -28.44 -1.65 -19.76
N GLU A 160 -28.83 -2.81 -19.22
CA GLU A 160 -29.87 -3.66 -19.81
C GLU A 160 -31.27 -3.40 -19.23
N GLU A 161 -31.39 -2.98 -17.96
CA GLU A 161 -32.71 -2.74 -17.37
C GLU A 161 -33.32 -1.44 -17.91
N PRO A 162 -34.51 -1.46 -18.55
CA PRO A 162 -35.07 -0.29 -19.24
C PRO A 162 -35.25 0.94 -18.34
N ARG A 163 -35.44 0.74 -17.04
CA ARG A 163 -35.56 1.81 -16.04
C ARG A 163 -34.24 2.55 -15.81
N TYR A 164 -33.13 1.83 -15.78
CA TYR A 164 -31.80 2.37 -15.46
C TYR A 164 -31.00 2.72 -16.71
N SER A 165 -31.18 1.97 -17.79
CA SER A 165 -30.53 2.17 -19.09
C SER A 165 -30.76 3.58 -19.64
N LYS A 166 -31.99 4.11 -19.50
CA LYS A 166 -32.30 5.50 -19.91
C LYS A 166 -31.47 6.53 -19.14
N LEU A 167 -31.22 6.31 -17.86
CA LEU A 167 -30.47 7.25 -17.02
C LEU A 167 -28.96 7.14 -17.24
N PHE A 168 -28.42 5.92 -17.32
CA PHE A 168 -26.98 5.67 -17.41
C PHE A 168 -26.42 5.75 -18.83
N MET A 169 -27.21 5.36 -19.84
CA MET A 169 -26.79 5.33 -21.24
C MET A 169 -27.61 6.28 -22.11
N GLY A 170 -28.93 6.34 -21.91
CA GLY A 170 -29.85 7.14 -22.73
C GLY A 170 -29.60 8.64 -22.68
N TYR A 171 -29.78 9.28 -21.52
CA TYR A 171 -29.59 10.73 -21.38
C TYR A 171 -28.14 11.16 -21.62
N PRO A 172 -27.11 10.48 -21.08
CA PRO A 172 -25.72 10.82 -21.38
C PRO A 172 -25.40 10.65 -22.86
N GLY A 173 -25.86 9.56 -23.49
CA GLY A 173 -25.65 9.32 -24.92
C GLY A 173 -26.34 10.36 -25.80
N ALA A 174 -27.58 10.74 -25.47
CA ALA A 174 -28.30 11.81 -26.16
C ALA A 174 -27.61 13.17 -25.99
N ALA A 175 -27.10 13.48 -24.80
CA ALA A 175 -26.33 14.69 -24.54
C ALA A 175 -25.04 14.70 -25.36
N ILE A 176 -24.26 13.61 -25.35
CA ILE A 176 -23.05 13.46 -26.16
C ILE A 176 -23.39 13.66 -27.64
N LEU A 177 -24.43 13.00 -28.15
CA LEU A 177 -24.86 13.14 -29.54
C LEU A 177 -25.23 14.58 -29.90
N LEU A 178 -25.98 15.27 -29.04
CA LEU A 178 -26.32 16.68 -29.24
C LEU A 178 -25.07 17.57 -29.27
N PHE A 179 -24.15 17.40 -28.30
CA PHE A 179 -22.90 18.15 -28.26
C PHE A 179 -22.01 17.85 -29.47
N SER A 180 -21.94 16.60 -29.93
CA SER A 180 -21.22 16.21 -31.13
C SER A 180 -21.79 16.88 -32.39
N ILE A 181 -23.12 16.92 -32.53
CA ILE A 181 -23.77 17.63 -33.66
C ILE A 181 -23.42 19.12 -33.61
N LEU A 182 -23.56 19.77 -32.45
CA LEU A 182 -23.19 21.18 -32.29
C LEU A 182 -21.71 21.43 -32.61
N ALA A 183 -20.82 20.50 -32.26
CA ALA A 183 -19.40 20.57 -32.57
C ALA A 183 -19.13 20.53 -34.08
N LEU A 184 -19.81 19.66 -34.83
CA LEU A 184 -19.66 19.59 -36.29
C LEU A 184 -20.03 20.91 -36.99
N PHE A 185 -20.95 21.68 -36.42
CA PHE A 185 -21.36 22.98 -36.93
C PHE A 185 -20.64 24.18 -36.28
N ASN A 186 -19.64 23.95 -35.41
CA ASN A 186 -18.98 24.99 -34.59
C ASN A 186 -19.95 25.82 -33.72
N LEU A 187 -21.08 25.23 -33.29
CA LEU A 187 -22.13 25.87 -32.50
C LEU A 187 -22.07 25.51 -31.01
N VAL A 188 -21.03 24.83 -30.53
CA VAL A 188 -20.92 24.37 -29.12
C VAL A 188 -21.05 25.52 -28.13
N ARG A 189 -20.37 26.64 -28.41
CA ARG A 189 -20.42 27.85 -27.59
C ARG A 189 -21.86 28.36 -27.46
N GLU A 190 -22.56 28.46 -28.58
CA GLU A 190 -23.91 29.02 -28.62
C GLU A 190 -24.93 28.07 -27.98
N GLY A 191 -24.76 26.76 -28.17
CA GLY A 191 -25.56 25.75 -27.48
C GLY A 191 -25.39 25.80 -25.95
N LEU A 192 -24.16 26.00 -25.46
CA LEU A 192 -23.90 26.13 -24.03
C LEU A 192 -24.53 27.40 -23.45
N LEU A 193 -24.41 28.53 -24.16
CA LEU A 193 -25.01 29.80 -23.74
C LEU A 193 -26.55 29.69 -23.70
N ALA A 194 -27.17 29.05 -24.69
CA ALA A 194 -28.61 28.81 -24.71
C ALA A 194 -29.07 27.94 -23.52
N LEU A 195 -28.34 26.86 -23.22
CA LEU A 195 -28.62 26.00 -22.07
C LEU A 195 -28.54 26.78 -20.75
N LEU A 196 -27.49 27.56 -20.55
CA LEU A 196 -27.31 28.38 -19.35
C LEU A 196 -28.40 29.43 -19.19
N LEU A 197 -28.85 30.03 -20.30
CA LEU A 197 -29.95 30.98 -20.30
C LEU A 197 -31.28 30.34 -19.91
N VAL A 198 -31.59 29.15 -20.43
CA VAL A 198 -32.80 28.41 -20.04
C VAL A 198 -32.74 28.02 -18.56
N LEU A 199 -31.59 27.52 -18.09
CA LEU A 199 -31.40 27.17 -16.69
C LEU A 199 -31.52 28.40 -15.77
N SER A 200 -30.93 29.53 -16.13
CA SER A 200 -31.00 30.75 -15.32
C SER A 200 -32.44 31.27 -15.21
N VAL A 201 -33.17 31.30 -16.32
CA VAL A 201 -34.58 31.70 -16.33
C VAL A 201 -35.42 30.75 -15.48
N ALA A 202 -35.26 29.43 -15.66
CA ALA A 202 -35.98 28.43 -14.87
C ALA A 202 -35.70 28.56 -13.37
N MET A 203 -34.43 28.80 -12.98
CA MET A 203 -34.04 29.02 -11.59
C MET A 203 -34.59 30.33 -11.02
N VAL A 204 -34.65 31.41 -11.80
CA VAL A 204 -35.25 32.69 -11.37
C VAL A 204 -36.74 32.52 -11.17
N VAL A 205 -37.46 31.99 -12.15
CA VAL A 205 -38.92 31.80 -12.07
C VAL A 205 -39.28 30.96 -10.85
N ARG A 206 -38.62 29.80 -10.68
CA ARG A 206 -38.90 28.88 -9.57
C ARG A 206 -38.36 29.40 -8.23
N GLY A 207 -37.22 30.07 -8.21
CA GLY A 207 -36.59 30.61 -7.01
C GLY A 207 -37.35 31.78 -6.40
N PHE A 208 -38.04 32.56 -7.24
CA PHE A 208 -38.90 33.65 -6.81
C PHE A 208 -40.39 33.28 -6.76
N ASN A 209 -40.74 32.00 -7.00
CA ASN A 209 -42.13 31.51 -7.09
C ASN A 209 -42.99 32.39 -8.03
N LEU A 210 -42.45 32.73 -9.19
CA LEU A 210 -43.14 33.54 -10.22
C LEU A 210 -44.07 32.68 -11.10
N ASP A 211 -44.52 31.54 -10.57
CA ASP A 211 -45.37 30.55 -11.22
C ASP A 211 -46.86 30.87 -11.08
#